data_AF-K0QYD3-F1
#
_entry.id   AF-K0QYD3-F1
#
_cell.length_a   1.000
_cell.length_b   1.000
_cell.length_c   1.000
_cell.angle_alpha   90.00
_cell.angle_beta   90.00
_cell.angle_gamma   90.00
#
_symmetry.space_group_name_H-M   'P 1'
#
loop_
_entity.id
_entity.type
_entity.pdbx_description
1 polymer ?
#
loop_
_entity_poly.entity_id
_entity_poly.type
_entity_poly.pdbx_seq_one_letter_code
_entity_poly.pdbx_strand_id
1 'polypeptide(L)'
;MTVEAGAAIEWALRVCQSMAFAIHGILGVTEPWTGCVTHAFRDTGAMPKWFWPVAGIILWTVAILNFSKNDKVILGVQAYIAAFHMGGYFYHARLGHHPAAGLAPAVFALLAFFVVWIRTGSVLVALIGWIVSTGIAYGLSRVLVTPPTSEEANDGTNGLLDEMAGSTRYQSGAVA
;
A
#
# COMPACT_ATOMS: atom_id res chain seq x y z
N MET A 1 29.11 4.69 8.39
CA MET A 1 28.65 3.35 7.97
C MET A 1 29.73 2.76 7.09
N THR A 2 30.19 1.54 7.33
CA THR A 2 31.14 0.89 6.41
C THR A 2 30.42 0.55 5.10
N VAL A 3 31.17 0.45 4.00
CA VAL A 3 30.60 0.09 2.68
C VAL A 3 29.85 -1.24 2.74
N GLU A 4 30.38 -2.21 3.50
CA GLU A 4 29.77 -3.52 3.70
C GLU A 4 28.48 -3.46 4.52
N ALA A 5 28.45 -2.67 5.60
CA ALA A 5 27.24 -2.48 6.39
C ALA A 5 26.14 -1.79 5.58
N GLY A 6 26.50 -0.82 4.74
CA GLY A 6 25.56 -0.17 3.81
C GLY A 6 24.94 -1.15 2.83
N ALA A 7 25.76 -2.01 2.21
CA ALA A 7 25.28 -3.03 1.28
C ALA A 7 24.34 -4.04 1.96
N ALA A 8 24.67 -4.50 3.18
CA ALA A 8 23.85 -5.45 3.92
C ALA A 8 22.48 -4.87 4.32
N ILE A 9 22.46 -3.63 4.83
CA ILE A 9 21.22 -2.94 5.20
C ILE A 9 20.36 -2.74 3.96
N GLU A 10 20.94 -2.20 2.89
CA GLU A 10 20.24 -1.95 1.63
C GLU A 10 19.63 -3.23 1.04
N TRP A 11 20.35 -4.35 1.08
CA TRP A 11 19.83 -5.66 0.68
C TRP A 11 18.63 -6.07 1.54
N ALA A 12 18.74 -5.98 2.88
CA ALA A 12 17.65 -6.34 3.78
C ALA A 12 16.39 -5.51 3.53
N LEU A 13 16.55 -4.20 3.30
CA LEU A 13 15.44 -3.31 2.96
C LEU A 13 14.73 -3.75 1.66
N ARG A 14 15.50 -4.12 0.64
CA ARG A 14 14.97 -4.60 -0.64
C ARG A 14 14.24 -5.94 -0.50
N VAL A 15 14.72 -6.84 0.36
CA VAL A 15 14.02 -8.09 0.72
C VAL A 15 12.66 -7.79 1.35
N CYS A 16 12.59 -6.89 2.33
CA CYS A 16 11.33 -6.52 2.96
C CYS A 16 10.33 -5.96 1.94
N GLN A 17 10.78 -5.07 1.06
CA GLN A 17 9.94 -4.50 -0.01
C GLN A 17 9.45 -5.56 -1.00
N SER A 18 10.36 -6.41 -1.50
CA SER A 18 10.02 -7.45 -2.46
C SER A 18 9.10 -8.50 -1.85
N MET A 19 9.22 -8.78 -0.55
CA MET A 19 8.30 -9.68 0.15
C MET A 19 6.89 -9.09 0.24
N ALA A 20 6.77 -7.80 0.58
CA ALA A 20 5.48 -7.13 0.56
C ALA A 20 4.83 -7.20 -0.83
N PHE A 21 5.59 -6.93 -1.90
CA PHE A 21 5.10 -7.01 -3.26
C PHE A 21 4.81 -8.44 -3.74
N ALA A 22 5.55 -9.44 -3.26
CA ALA A 22 5.24 -10.84 -3.54
C ALA A 22 3.87 -11.23 -2.96
N ILE A 23 3.60 -10.85 -1.70
CA ILE A 23 2.31 -11.09 -1.04
C ILE A 23 1.19 -10.34 -1.76
N HIS A 24 1.37 -9.05 -2.05
CA HIS A 24 0.37 -8.27 -2.79
C HIS A 24 0.15 -8.81 -4.21
N GLY A 25 1.20 -9.34 -4.84
CA GLY A 25 1.09 -10.00 -6.14
C GLY A 25 0.24 -11.27 -6.09
N ILE A 26 0.39 -12.08 -5.01
CA ILE A 26 -0.49 -13.24 -4.76
C ILE A 26 -1.94 -12.77 -4.61
N LEU A 27 -2.19 -11.76 -3.78
CA LEU A 27 -3.54 -11.22 -3.56
C LEU A 27 -4.16 -10.72 -4.88
N GLY A 28 -3.41 -9.93 -5.65
CA GLY A 28 -3.89 -9.38 -6.93
C GLY A 28 -4.17 -10.46 -7.98
N VAL A 29 -3.25 -11.41 -8.17
CA VAL A 29 -3.45 -12.52 -9.13
C VAL A 29 -4.60 -13.41 -8.70
N THR A 30 -4.72 -13.73 -7.41
CA THR A 30 -5.76 -14.63 -6.91
C THR A 30 -7.13 -13.97 -6.72
N GLU A 31 -7.23 -12.65 -6.87
CA GLU A 31 -8.45 -11.89 -6.65
C GLU A 31 -9.68 -12.39 -7.41
N PRO A 32 -9.60 -12.83 -8.69
CA PRO A 32 -10.77 -13.37 -9.39
C PRO A 32 -11.42 -14.59 -8.72
N TRP A 33 -10.68 -15.29 -7.86
CA TRP A 33 -11.16 -16.47 -7.14
C TRP A 33 -11.46 -16.20 -5.67
N THR A 34 -10.72 -15.27 -5.04
CA THR A 34 -10.84 -15.01 -3.60
C THR A 34 -11.79 -13.86 -3.28
N GLY A 35 -11.89 -12.86 -4.17
CA GLY A 35 -12.60 -11.61 -3.90
C GLY A 35 -12.06 -10.84 -2.67
N CYS A 36 -10.85 -11.18 -2.21
CA CYS A 36 -10.31 -10.71 -0.94
C CYS A 36 -10.11 -9.20 -0.92
N VAL A 37 -9.53 -8.67 -2.00
CA VAL A 37 -9.23 -7.24 -2.18
C VAL A 37 -10.54 -6.46 -2.34
N THR A 38 -11.43 -6.94 -3.20
CA THR A 38 -12.75 -6.33 -3.44
C THR A 38 -13.58 -6.28 -2.15
N HIS A 39 -13.56 -7.36 -1.36
CA HIS A 39 -14.25 -7.41 -0.08
C HIS A 39 -13.60 -6.51 0.97
N ALA A 40 -12.26 -6.54 1.12
CA ALA A 40 -11.53 -5.74 2.09
C ALA A 40 -11.69 -4.23 1.84
N PHE A 41 -11.79 -3.83 0.58
CA PHE A 41 -11.99 -2.43 0.19
C PHE A 41 -13.44 -2.03 -0.04
N ARG A 42 -14.40 -2.96 0.15
CA ARG A 42 -15.82 -2.76 -0.17
C ARG A 42 -16.01 -2.19 -1.58
N ASP A 43 -15.19 -2.64 -2.51
CA ASP A 43 -15.18 -2.17 -3.88
C ASP A 43 -16.43 -2.69 -4.61
N THR A 44 -17.35 -1.80 -4.99
CA THR A 44 -18.58 -2.10 -5.72
C THR A 44 -18.43 -1.91 -7.24
N GLY A 45 -17.23 -2.16 -7.78
CA GLY A 45 -16.95 -2.07 -9.22
C GLY A 45 -16.16 -0.83 -9.63
N ALA A 46 -15.45 -0.20 -8.70
CA ALA A 46 -14.50 0.87 -8.95
C ALA A 46 -13.35 0.43 -9.88
N MET A 47 -12.98 -0.85 -9.86
CA MET A 47 -11.97 -1.41 -10.77
C MET A 47 -12.50 -2.59 -11.59
N PRO A 48 -12.14 -2.71 -12.89
CA PRO A 48 -12.53 -3.86 -13.70
C PRO A 48 -11.84 -5.14 -13.20
N LYS A 49 -12.50 -6.30 -13.29
CA LYS A 49 -11.99 -7.57 -12.72
C LYS A 49 -10.59 -7.99 -13.21
N TRP A 50 -10.18 -7.58 -14.40
CA TRP A 50 -8.85 -7.88 -14.94
C TRP A 50 -7.74 -6.99 -14.35
N PHE A 51 -8.08 -5.87 -13.72
CA PHE A 51 -7.12 -4.93 -13.15
C PHE A 51 -6.26 -5.61 -12.07
N TRP A 52 -6.90 -6.32 -11.14
CA TRP A 52 -6.23 -6.96 -10.02
C TRP A 52 -5.15 -7.97 -10.43
N PRO A 53 -5.41 -8.93 -11.35
CA PRO A 53 -4.35 -9.85 -11.77
C PRO A 53 -3.24 -9.15 -12.54
N VAL A 54 -3.53 -8.13 -13.35
CA VAL A 54 -2.50 -7.34 -14.04
C VAL A 54 -1.63 -6.58 -13.04
N ALA A 55 -2.25 -5.93 -12.04
CA ALA A 55 -1.54 -5.27 -10.96
C ALA A 55 -0.65 -6.27 -10.21
N GLY A 56 -1.17 -7.46 -9.90
CA GLY A 56 -0.39 -8.49 -9.20
C GLY A 56 0.86 -8.95 -9.98
N ILE A 57 0.75 -9.14 -11.30
CA ILE A 57 1.89 -9.47 -12.17
C ILE A 57 2.93 -8.35 -12.19
N ILE A 58 2.47 -7.08 -12.23
CA ILE A 58 3.37 -5.92 -12.16
C ILE A 58 4.12 -5.90 -10.82
N LEU A 59 3.44 -6.16 -9.69
CA LEU A 59 4.08 -6.19 -8.37
C LEU A 59 5.14 -7.29 -8.27
N TRP A 60 4.89 -8.48 -8.82
CA TRP A 60 5.92 -9.53 -8.92
C TRP A 60 7.10 -9.12 -9.80
N THR A 61 6.82 -8.47 -10.94
CA THR A 61 7.87 -7.95 -11.82
C THR A 61 8.74 -6.95 -11.06
N VAL A 62 8.14 -6.03 -10.30
CA VAL A 62 8.88 -5.07 -9.49
C VAL A 62 9.66 -5.77 -8.37
N ALA A 63 9.08 -6.77 -7.70
CA ALA A 63 9.78 -7.54 -6.66
C ALA A 63 11.05 -8.23 -7.18
N ILE A 64 11.00 -8.76 -8.42
CA ILE A 64 12.15 -9.39 -9.10
C ILE A 64 13.16 -8.32 -9.54
N LEU A 65 12.70 -7.27 -10.22
CA LEU A 65 13.57 -6.18 -10.71
C LEU A 65 14.24 -5.42 -9.56
N ASN A 66 13.66 -5.46 -8.36
CA ASN A 66 14.27 -4.94 -7.16
C ASN A 66 15.57 -5.64 -6.78
N PHE A 67 15.98 -6.72 -7.47
CA PHE A 67 17.28 -7.39 -7.33
C PHE A 67 18.15 -7.32 -8.59
N SER A 68 17.81 -6.42 -9.51
CA SER A 68 18.60 -6.19 -10.73
C SER A 68 20.05 -5.80 -10.41
N LYS A 69 20.97 -6.16 -11.31
CA LYS A 69 22.37 -5.70 -11.28
C LYS A 69 22.53 -4.30 -11.89
N ASN A 70 21.49 -3.75 -12.51
CA ASN A 70 21.51 -2.44 -13.13
C ASN A 70 20.97 -1.38 -12.16
N ASP A 71 21.82 -0.44 -11.75
CA ASP A 71 21.45 0.60 -10.78
C ASP A 71 20.28 1.46 -11.23
N LYS A 72 20.18 1.77 -12.54
CA LYS A 72 19.06 2.56 -13.07
C LYS A 72 17.73 1.84 -12.90
N VAL A 73 17.73 0.50 -13.06
CA VAL A 73 16.54 -0.33 -12.85
C VAL A 73 16.14 -0.30 -11.38
N ILE A 74 17.10 -0.41 -10.45
CA ILE A 74 16.81 -0.33 -9.02
C ILE A 74 16.21 1.04 -8.67
N LEU A 75 16.79 2.13 -9.15
CA LEU A 75 16.25 3.48 -8.88
C LEU A 75 14.82 3.65 -9.40
N GLY A 76 14.53 3.13 -10.61
CA GLY A 76 13.17 3.11 -11.16
C GLY A 76 12.20 2.26 -10.31
N VAL A 77 12.64 1.09 -9.84
CA VAL A 77 11.88 0.25 -8.92
C VAL A 77 11.61 0.95 -7.60
N GLN A 78 12.58 1.64 -7.02
CA GLN A 78 12.40 2.36 -5.76
C GLN A 78 11.45 3.55 -5.91
N ALA A 79 11.50 4.26 -7.03
CA ALA A 79 10.52 5.30 -7.36
C ALA A 79 9.10 4.72 -7.48
N TYR A 80 8.95 3.57 -8.16
CA TYR A 80 7.67 2.87 -8.23
C TYR A 80 7.18 2.42 -6.85
N ILE A 81 8.04 1.82 -6.02
CA ILE A 81 7.70 1.38 -4.65
C ILE A 81 7.22 2.58 -3.83
N ALA A 82 7.92 3.71 -3.88
CA ALA A 82 7.52 4.92 -3.18
C ALA A 82 6.17 5.44 -3.67
N ALA A 83 5.97 5.54 -5.00
CA ALA A 83 4.71 6.02 -5.57
C ALA A 83 3.53 5.09 -5.24
N PHE A 84 3.71 3.78 -5.36
CA PHE A 84 2.68 2.77 -5.06
C PHE A 84 2.22 2.87 -3.61
N HIS A 85 3.16 2.87 -2.67
CA HIS A 85 2.82 2.88 -1.25
C HIS A 85 2.30 4.23 -0.77
N MET A 86 2.83 5.36 -1.27
CA MET A 86 2.21 6.67 -1.00
C MET A 86 0.83 6.77 -1.63
N GLY A 87 0.61 6.12 -2.79
CA GLY A 87 -0.71 5.96 -3.39
C GLY A 87 -1.66 5.23 -2.45
N GLY A 88 -1.22 4.12 -1.83
CA GLY A 88 -1.98 3.40 -0.80
C GLY A 88 -2.29 4.25 0.43
N TYR A 89 -1.33 5.05 0.91
CA TYR A 89 -1.56 6.01 1.99
C TYR A 89 -2.68 7.00 1.62
N PHE A 90 -2.57 7.66 0.45
CA PHE A 90 -3.56 8.64 0.02
C PHE A 90 -4.91 8.01 -0.30
N TYR A 91 -4.93 6.78 -0.81
CA TYR A 91 -6.14 6.02 -1.02
C TYR A 91 -6.91 5.83 0.30
N HIS A 92 -6.25 5.32 1.34
CA HIS A 92 -6.87 5.17 2.66
C HIS A 92 -7.32 6.50 3.26
N ALA A 93 -6.50 7.54 3.14
CA ALA A 93 -6.86 8.88 3.60
C ALA A 93 -8.09 9.43 2.86
N ARG A 94 -8.19 9.20 1.55
CA ARG A 94 -9.30 9.72 0.73
C ARG A 94 -10.61 8.96 0.96
N LEU A 95 -10.53 7.69 1.33
CA LEU A 95 -11.68 6.90 1.76
C LEU A 95 -12.12 7.21 3.21
N GLY A 96 -11.43 8.09 3.93
CA GLY A 96 -11.75 8.42 5.31
C GLY A 96 -11.46 7.28 6.29
N HIS A 97 -10.59 6.34 5.92
CA HIS A 97 -10.16 5.29 6.85
C HIS A 97 -9.34 5.88 7.99
N HIS A 98 -9.28 5.17 9.12
CA HIS A 98 -8.48 5.58 10.26
C HIS A 98 -7.01 5.84 9.84
N PRO A 99 -6.35 6.93 10.30
CA PRO A 99 -5.00 7.30 9.85
C PRO A 99 -3.95 6.18 10.01
N ALA A 100 -4.13 5.29 10.99
CA ALA A 100 -3.26 4.13 11.18
C ALA A 100 -3.23 3.18 9.96
N ALA A 101 -4.28 3.13 9.14
CA ALA A 101 -4.31 2.34 7.92
C ALA A 101 -3.26 2.81 6.89
N GLY A 102 -2.88 4.10 6.93
CA GLY A 102 -1.82 4.65 6.09
C GLY A 102 -0.39 4.35 6.57
N LEU A 103 -0.20 3.94 7.83
CA LEU A 103 1.14 3.75 8.40
C LEU A 103 1.90 2.63 7.69
N ALA A 104 1.26 1.49 7.45
CA ALA A 104 1.91 0.36 6.80
C ALA A 104 2.43 0.72 5.39
N PRO A 105 1.64 1.34 4.49
CA PRO A 105 2.16 1.86 3.23
C PRO A 105 3.28 2.88 3.42
N ALA A 106 3.11 3.87 4.31
CA ALA A 106 4.11 4.93 4.51
C ALA A 106 5.48 4.37 4.92
N VAL A 107 5.52 3.31 5.74
CA VAL A 107 6.77 2.65 6.13
C VAL A 107 7.51 2.08 4.91
N PHE A 108 6.82 1.41 3.98
CA PHE A 108 7.47 0.86 2.79
C PHE A 108 7.97 1.94 1.82
N ALA A 109 7.27 3.07 1.72
CA ALA A 109 7.76 4.24 0.99
C ALA A 109 9.02 4.82 1.64
N LEU A 110 9.09 4.82 2.97
CA LEU A 110 10.27 5.24 3.72
C LEU A 110 11.46 4.26 3.54
N LEU A 111 11.20 2.96 3.47
CA LEU A 111 12.26 1.99 3.13
C LEU A 111 12.86 2.31 1.75
N ALA A 112 12.02 2.72 0.78
CA ALA A 112 12.50 3.06 -0.55
C ALA A 112 13.40 4.30 -0.56
N PHE A 113 13.05 5.29 0.25
CA PHE A 113 13.91 6.45 0.50
C PHE A 113 15.30 6.02 1.00
N PHE A 114 15.36 5.15 2.01
CA PHE A 114 16.64 4.68 2.56
C PHE A 114 17.46 3.87 1.55
N VAL A 115 16.83 3.03 0.72
CA VAL A 115 17.53 2.30 -0.34
C VAL A 115 18.17 3.28 -1.34
N VAL A 116 17.44 4.31 -1.78
CA VAL A 116 17.97 5.32 -2.71
C VAL A 116 19.10 6.12 -2.05
N TRP A 117 18.94 6.51 -0.79
CA TRP A 117 19.99 7.22 -0.06
C TRP A 117 21.27 6.38 0.05
N ILE A 118 21.17 5.14 0.51
CA ILE A 118 22.34 4.26 0.67
C ILE A 118 23.02 4.02 -0.69
N ARG A 119 22.24 3.72 -1.74
CA ARG A 119 22.80 3.42 -3.07
C ARG A 119 23.46 4.62 -3.74
N THR A 120 22.89 5.81 -3.60
CA THR A 120 23.42 7.02 -4.27
C THR A 120 24.43 7.79 -3.41
N GLY A 121 24.50 7.49 -2.12
CA GLY A 121 25.24 8.29 -1.14
C GLY A 121 24.65 9.70 -0.93
N SER A 122 23.50 10.03 -1.53
CA SER A 122 22.93 11.38 -1.55
C SER A 122 21.52 11.41 -0.98
N VAL A 123 21.38 12.02 0.20
CA VAL A 123 20.08 12.30 0.82
C VAL A 123 19.22 13.17 -0.10
N LEU A 124 19.83 14.13 -0.79
CA LEU A 124 19.12 15.05 -1.67
C LEU A 124 18.46 14.32 -2.85
N VAL A 125 19.17 13.38 -3.48
CA VAL A 125 18.61 12.56 -4.56
C VAL A 125 17.45 11.71 -4.05
N ALA A 126 17.60 11.10 -2.86
CA ALA A 126 16.54 10.34 -2.23
C ALA A 126 15.30 11.19 -1.92
N LEU A 127 15.49 12.41 -1.38
CA LEU A 127 14.39 13.34 -1.08
C LEU A 127 13.65 13.77 -2.34
N ILE A 128 14.38 14.17 -3.39
CA ILE A 128 13.78 14.59 -4.65
C ILE A 128 12.97 13.44 -5.26
N GLY A 129 13.55 12.24 -5.34
CA GLY A 129 12.85 11.06 -5.87
C GLY A 129 11.59 10.73 -5.07
N TRP A 130 11.67 10.81 -3.74
CA TRP A 130 10.54 10.55 -2.85
C TRP A 130 9.44 11.61 -2.98
N ILE A 131 9.79 12.90 -3.04
CA ILE A 131 8.85 14.01 -3.25
C ILE A 131 8.14 13.87 -4.60
N VAL A 132 8.88 13.61 -5.67
CA VAL A 132 8.29 13.44 -7.02
C VAL A 132 7.33 12.25 -7.04
N SER A 133 7.74 11.11 -6.49
CA SER A 133 6.90 9.90 -6.41
C SER A 133 5.64 10.14 -5.59
N THR A 134 5.77 10.86 -4.46
CA THR A 134 4.65 11.24 -3.59
C THR A 134 3.70 12.22 -4.30
N GLY A 135 4.24 13.20 -5.02
CA GLY A 135 3.45 14.15 -5.80
C GLY A 135 2.63 13.49 -6.90
N ILE A 136 3.24 12.54 -7.63
CA ILE A 136 2.53 11.71 -8.63
C ILE A 136 1.43 10.90 -7.94
N ALA A 137 1.74 10.21 -6.84
CA ALA A 137 0.77 9.42 -6.10
C ALA A 137 -0.41 10.26 -5.58
N TYR A 138 -0.13 11.47 -5.08
CA TYR A 138 -1.15 12.41 -4.63
C TYR A 138 -2.02 12.90 -5.80
N GLY A 139 -1.41 13.26 -6.94
CA GLY A 139 -2.15 13.67 -8.13
C GLY A 139 -3.07 12.56 -8.64
N LEU A 140 -2.53 11.34 -8.76
CA LEU A 140 -3.31 10.18 -9.18
C LEU A 140 -4.42 9.84 -8.19
N SER A 141 -4.15 9.90 -6.89
CA SER A 141 -5.17 9.62 -5.88
C SER A 141 -6.34 10.59 -6.01
N ARG A 142 -6.08 11.87 -6.34
CA ARG A 142 -7.08 12.94 -6.57
C ARG A 142 -7.91 12.75 -7.84
N VAL A 143 -7.37 12.09 -8.85
CA VAL A 143 -8.08 11.83 -10.12
C VAL A 143 -8.84 10.51 -10.08
N LEU A 144 -8.26 9.47 -9.46
CA LEU A 144 -8.74 8.09 -9.61
C LEU A 144 -9.61 7.56 -8.46
N VAL A 145 -9.63 8.22 -7.30
CA VAL A 145 -10.32 7.69 -6.10
C VAL A 145 -11.55 8.52 -5.76
N THR A 146 -12.76 8.02 -6.00
CA THR A 146 -13.96 8.75 -5.57
C THR A 146 -14.16 8.61 -4.05
N PRO A 147 -14.22 9.71 -3.26
CA PRO A 147 -14.54 9.63 -1.84
C PRO A 147 -15.96 9.08 -1.62
N PRO A 148 -16.22 8.34 -0.53
CA PRO A 148 -17.57 7.88 -0.20
C PRO A 148 -18.51 9.05 0.06
N THR A 149 -19.79 8.84 -0.25
CA THR A 149 -20.85 9.82 0.00
C THR A 149 -21.16 9.90 1.51
N SER A 150 -21.76 11.00 1.96
CA SER A 150 -22.13 11.20 3.38
C SER A 150 -23.09 10.14 3.92
N GLU A 151 -23.88 9.51 3.05
CA GLU A 151 -24.80 8.43 3.42
C GLU A 151 -24.05 7.12 3.70
N GLU A 152 -23.08 6.75 2.85
CA GLU A 152 -22.23 5.56 3.03
C GLU A 152 -21.33 5.65 4.27
N ALA A 153 -20.89 6.85 4.65
CA ALA A 153 -20.11 7.09 5.86
C ALA A 153 -20.94 6.96 7.15
N ASN A 154 -22.22 7.36 7.11
CA ASN A 154 -23.13 7.25 8.25
C ASN A 154 -23.62 5.81 8.47
N ASP A 155 -23.86 5.04 7.39
CA ASP A 155 -24.31 3.65 7.48
C ASP A 155 -23.24 2.74 8.13
N GLY A 156 -21.96 2.97 7.85
CA GLY A 156 -20.86 2.28 8.52
C GLY A 156 -20.75 2.57 10.03
N THR A 157 -21.21 3.74 10.48
CA THR A 157 -21.22 4.13 11.89
C THR A 157 -22.44 3.55 12.61
N ASN A 158 -23.60 3.58 11.96
CA ASN A 158 -24.84 3.02 12.50
C ASN A 158 -24.80 1.49 12.59
N GLY A 159 -24.20 0.81 11.61
CA GLY A 159 -24.03 -0.65 11.64
C GLY A 159 -23.14 -1.12 12.80
N LEU A 160 -22.07 -0.39 13.13
CA LEU A 160 -21.22 -0.66 14.30
C LEU A 160 -21.98 -0.44 15.62
N LEU A 161 -22.81 0.60 15.69
CA LEU A 161 -23.65 0.87 16.86
C LEU A 161 -24.73 -0.21 17.04
N ASP A 162 -25.34 -0.69 15.97
CA ASP A 162 -26.31 -1.78 15.99
C ASP A 162 -25.68 -3.13 16.34
N GLU A 163 -24.46 -3.41 15.86
CA GLU A 163 -23.71 -4.63 16.23
C GLU A 163 -23.28 -4.59 17.71
N MET A 164 -22.84 -3.44 18.21
CA MET A 164 -22.57 -3.25 19.64
C MET A 164 -23.84 -3.32 20.50
N ALA A 165 -24.96 -2.80 20.02
CA ALA A 165 -26.25 -2.89 20.71
C ALA A 165 -26.80 -4.33 20.71
N GLY A 166 -26.61 -5.08 19.62
CA GLY A 166 -26.94 -6.51 19.52
C GLY A 166 -26.09 -7.40 20.43
N SER A 167 -24.78 -7.13 20.49
CA SER A 167 -23.83 -7.76 21.42
C SER A 167 -24.23 -7.55 22.89
N THR A 168 -24.65 -6.33 23.24
CA THR A 168 -25.10 -5.99 24.60
C THR A 168 -26.40 -6.72 24.98
N ARG A 169 -27.33 -6.90 24.02
CA ARG A 169 -28.55 -7.70 24.24
C ARG A 169 -28.28 -9.20 24.41
N TYR A 170 -27.27 -9.74 23.74
CA TYR A 170 -26.91 -11.17 23.88
C TYR A 170 -26.32 -11.46 25.27
N GLN A 171 -25.57 -10.52 25.86
CA GLN A 171 -25.05 -10.68 27.22
C GLN A 171 -26.11 -10.48 28.32
N SER A 172 -27.18 -9.72 28.07
CA SER A 172 -28.26 -9.55 29.06
C SER A 172 -29.27 -10.70 29.08
N GLY A 173 -29.25 -11.60 28.10
CA GLY A 173 -30.13 -12.78 28.02
C GLY A 173 -29.55 -14.06 28.62
N ALA A 174 -28.27 -14.05 29.01
CA ALA A 174 -27.58 -15.21 29.58
C ALA A 174 -27.57 -15.24 31.13
N VAL A 175 -28.31 -14.33 31.77
CA VAL A 175 -28.51 -14.30 33.23
C VAL A 175 -30.02 -14.31 33.51
N ALA A 176 -30.64 -15.46 33.34
CA ALA A 176 -31.97 -15.78 33.84
C ALA A 176 -32.00 -17.22 34.34
#